data_AF-X1FWL2-F1
#
_entry.id   AF-X1FWL2-F1
#
_cell.length_a   1.000
_cell.length_b   1.000
_cell.length_c   1.000
_cell.angle_alpha   90.00
_cell.angle_beta   90.00
_cell.angle_gamma   90.00
#
_symmetry.space_group_name_H-M   'P 1'
#
loop_
_entity.id
_entity.type
_entity.pdbx_description
1 polymer ?
#
loop_
_entity_poly.entity_id
_entity_poly.type
_entity_poly.pdbx_seq_one_letter_code
_entity_poly.pdbx_strand_id
1 'polypeptide(L)' 'MEFSMVFFDRICDEIVVDKVIVDDFEGAYQAVKHLISIGCRRIAHLASHQHLIIAQNRLEGYIKALSDHNVP' A
#
# COMPACT_ATOMS: atom_id res chain seq x y z
N MET A 1 33.78 -13.03 -0.57
CA MET A 1 33.21 -12.63 -1.87
C MET A 1 32.05 -11.72 -1.53
N GLU A 2 32.15 -10.44 -1.86
CA GLU A 2 31.14 -9.44 -1.54
C GLU A 2 30.25 -9.28 -2.76
N PHE A 3 28.94 -9.45 -2.60
CA PHE A 3 27.98 -9.37 -3.69
C PHE A 3 27.14 -8.10 -3.53
N SER A 4 27.13 -7.25 -4.56
CA SER A 4 26.20 -6.12 -4.61
C SER A 4 24.77 -6.65 -4.78
N MET A 5 23.89 -6.26 -3.86
CA MET A 5 22.51 -6.73 -3.79
C MET A 5 21.58 -5.53 -3.64
N VAL A 6 20.49 -5.54 -4.39
CA VAL A 6 19.39 -4.57 -4.27
C VAL A 6 18.10 -5.35 -4.12
N PHE A 7 17.27 -4.98 -3.15
CA PHE A 7 15.93 -5.53 -3.00
C PHE A 7 14.93 -4.74 -3.83
N PHE A 8 14.01 -5.47 -4.48
CA PHE A 8 12.98 -4.90 -5.32
C PHE A 8 11.61 -5.41 -4.89
N ASP A 9 10.64 -4.50 -4.80
CA ASP A 9 9.22 -4.74 -4.48
C ASP A 9 8.95 -5.25 -3.05
N ARG A 10 9.68 -6.26 -2.58
CA ARG A 10 9.54 -6.84 -1.24
C ARG A 10 10.72 -6.48 -0.36
N ILE A 11 10.41 -5.98 0.82
CA ILE A 11 11.42 -5.64 1.83
C ILE A 11 11.55 -6.74 2.88
N CYS A 12 12.79 -6.91 3.31
CA CYS A 12 13.19 -7.60 4.53
C CYS A 12 14.00 -6.56 5.30
N ASP A 13 13.56 -6.23 6.52
CA ASP A 13 14.16 -5.15 7.32
C ASP A 13 15.32 -5.64 8.18
N GLU A 14 15.45 -6.95 8.31
CA GLU A 14 16.57 -7.64 8.96
C GLU A 14 17.87 -7.51 8.15
N ILE A 15 17.80 -7.14 6.87
CA ILE A 15 18.93 -7.02 5.97
C ILE A 15 19.08 -5.56 5.52
N VAL A 16 20.24 -4.97 5.85
CA VAL A 16 20.61 -3.62 5.44
C VAL A 16 21.21 -3.66 4.04
N VAL A 17 20.38 -3.40 3.03
CA VAL A 17 20.75 -3.28 1.60
C VAL A 17 19.91 -2.19 0.95
N ASP A 18 20.37 -1.67 -0.18
CA ASP A 18 19.58 -0.74 -0.98
C ASP A 18 18.26 -1.40 -1.44
N LYS A 19 17.17 -0.62 -1.45
CA LYS A 19 15.83 -1.11 -1.76
C LYS A 19 15.14 -0.18 -2.74
N VAL A 20 14.46 -0.75 -3.73
CA VAL A 20 13.56 -0.05 -4.64
C VAL A 20 12.15 -0.56 -4.39
N ILE A 21 11.31 0.31 -3.84
CA ILE A 21 9.98 -0.05 -3.34
C ILE A 21 8.92 0.94 -3.81
N VAL A 22 7.66 0.51 -3.75
CA VAL A 22 6.49 1.35 -4.00
C VAL A 22 5.99 1.91 -2.67
N ASP A 23 5.51 3.15 -2.69
CA ASP A 23 4.69 3.67 -1.60
C ASP A 23 3.27 3.09 -1.70
N ASP A 24 3.10 1.91 -1.12
CA ASP A 24 1.84 1.16 -1.15
C ASP A 24 0.68 1.89 -0.44
N PHE A 25 0.99 2.69 0.58
CA PHE A 25 0.01 3.48 1.30
C PHE A 25 -0.54 4.59 0.39
N GLU A 26 0.36 5.41 -0.15
CA GLU A 26 -0.03 6.55 -1.00
C GLU A 26 -0.72 6.07 -2.27
N GLY A 27 -0.22 4.98 -2.88
CA GLY A 27 -0.85 4.37 -4.05
C GLY A 27 -2.29 3.92 -3.79
N ALA A 28 -2.54 3.23 -2.68
CA ALA A 28 -3.89 2.80 -2.31
C ALA A 28 -4.79 4.00 -1.96
N TYR A 29 -4.27 4.98 -1.23
CA TYR A 29 -5.00 6.20 -0.89
C TYR A 29 -5.48 6.94 -2.14
N GLN A 30 -4.58 7.17 -3.10
CA GLN A 30 -4.91 7.89 -4.34
C GLN A 30 -5.90 7.10 -5.21
N ALA A 31 -5.77 5.77 -5.29
CA ALA A 31 -6.71 4.93 -6.01
C ALA A 31 -8.13 5.05 -5.46
N VAL A 32 -8.29 4.95 -4.13
CA VAL A 32 -9.60 5.03 -3.47
C VAL A 32 -10.15 6.44 -3.54
N LYS A 33 -9.31 7.46 -3.33
CA LYS A 33 -9.68 8.87 -3.52
C LYS A 33 -10.20 9.13 -4.93
N HIS A 34 -9.58 8.55 -5.96
CA HIS A 34 -10.07 8.66 -7.33
C HIS A 34 -11.45 8.00 -7.51
N LEU A 35 -11.66 6.79 -6.98
CA LEU A 35 -12.98 6.15 -7.01
C LEU A 35 -14.06 7.01 -6.33
N ILE A 36 -13.73 7.60 -5.18
CA ILE A 36 -14.63 8.52 -4.46
C ILE A 36 -14.94 9.76 -5.30
N SER A 37 -13.94 10.34 -5.97
CA SER A 37 -14.09 11.56 -6.75
C SER A 37 -15.00 11.37 -7.98
N ILE A 38 -15.04 10.17 -8.55
CA ILE A 38 -15.95 9.81 -9.65
C ILE A 38 -17.33 9.31 -9.18
N GLY A 39 -17.62 9.38 -7.88
CA GLY A 39 -18.95 9.10 -7.33
C GLY A 39 -19.15 7.71 -6.73
N CYS A 40 -18.10 6.88 -6.64
CA CYS A 40 -18.20 5.61 -5.91
C CYS A 40 -18.38 5.88 -4.39
N ARG A 41 -19.26 5.12 -3.75
CA ARG A 41 -19.61 5.29 -2.31
C ARG A 41 -19.64 3.99 -1.51
N ARG A 42 -19.56 2.83 -2.18
CA ARG A 42 -19.46 1.52 -1.56
C ARG A 42 -18.29 0.80 -2.23
N ILE A 43 -17.10 1.00 -1.67
CA ILE A 43 -15.85 0.49 -2.24
C ILE A 43 -15.44 -0.70 -1.38
N ALA A 44 -15.09 -1.82 -2.01
CA ALA A 44 -14.61 -3.01 -1.31
C ALA A 44 -13.10 -3.16 -1.52
N HIS A 45 -12.35 -3.40 -0.45
CA HIS A 45 -10.94 -3.75 -0.52
C HIS A 45 -10.76 -5.27 -0.42
N LEU A 46 -10.40 -5.91 -1.53
CA LEU A 46 -10.07 -7.33 -1.60
C LEU A 46 -8.59 -7.51 -1.28
N ALA A 47 -8.26 -7.61 0.01
CA ALA A 47 -6.89 -7.65 0.48
C ALA A 47 -6.24 -9.04 0.38
N SER A 48 -4.92 -9.04 0.27
CA SER A 48 -4.06 -10.22 0.48
C SER A 48 -3.89 -10.52 1.98
N HIS A 49 -3.18 -11.61 2.29
CA HIS A 49 -2.76 -11.95 3.63
C HIS A 49 -2.07 -10.78 4.35
N GLN A 50 -2.56 -10.47 5.55
CA GLN A 50 -2.13 -9.32 6.35
C GLN A 50 -0.78 -9.50 7.05
N HIS A 51 -0.08 -10.63 6.87
CA HIS A 51 1.30 -10.74 7.37
C HIS A 51 2.31 -10.03 6.45
N LEU A 52 1.89 -9.61 5.26
CA LEU A 52 2.74 -8.87 4.31
C LEU A 52 2.58 -7.36 4.54
N ILE A 53 3.70 -6.65 4.72
CA ILE A 53 3.72 -5.20 4.94
C ILE A 53 3.01 -4.44 3.80
N ILE A 54 3.19 -4.89 2.55
CA ILE A 54 2.50 -4.38 1.36
C ILE A 54 0.98 -4.42 1.53
N ALA A 55 0.44 -5.53 2.04
CA ALA A 55 -0.99 -5.70 2.22
C ALA A 55 -1.55 -4.84 3.36
N GLN A 56 -0.75 -4.62 4.42
CA GLN A 56 -1.09 -3.72 5.52
C GLN A 56 -1.12 -2.27 5.05
N ASN A 57 -0.04 -1.80 4.40
CA ASN A 57 0.06 -0.43 3.90
C ASN A 57 -1.08 -0.08 2.92
N ARG A 58 -1.43 -0.99 2.02
CA ARG A 58 -2.56 -0.78 1.10
C ARG A 58 -3.91 -0.71 1.82
N LEU A 59 -4.10 -1.56 2.84
CA LEU A 59 -5.31 -1.52 3.67
C LEU A 59 -5.41 -0.18 4.41
N GLU A 60 -4.31 0.31 4.98
CA GLU A 60 -4.27 1.60 5.67
C GLU A 60 -4.57 2.77 4.74
N GLY A 61 -3.98 2.81 3.54
CA GLY A 61 -4.28 3.83 2.53
C GLY A 61 -5.75 3.82 2.11
N TYR A 62 -6.33 2.63 1.94
CA TYR A 62 -7.76 2.46 1.68
C TYR A 62 -8.65 3.00 2.82
N ILE A 63 -8.38 2.60 4.07
CA ILE A 63 -9.14 3.06 5.24
C ILE A 63 -9.03 4.58 5.40
N LYS A 64 -7.83 5.13 5.21
CA LYS A 64 -7.57 6.56 5.34
C LYS A 64 -8.34 7.36 4.29
N ALA A 65 -8.37 6.91 3.04
CA ALA A 65 -9.11 7.59 1.97
C ALA A 65 -10.62 7.61 2.25
N LEU A 66 -11.18 6.50 2.73
CA LEU A 66 -12.58 6.42 3.15
C LEU A 66 -12.88 7.37 4.30
N SER A 67 -12.05 7.35 5.34
CA SER A 67 -12.19 8.19 6.53
C SER A 67 -12.14 9.68 6.19
N ASP A 68 -11.16 10.12 5.39
CA ASP A 68 -10.98 11.52 5.01
C ASP A 68 -12.17 12.09 4.21
N HIS A 69 -12.89 11.24 3.49
CA HIS A 69 -14.02 11.62 2.64
C HIS A 69 -15.38 11.25 3.24
N ASN A 70 -15.41 10.74 4.48
CA ASN A 70 -16.62 10.27 5.18
C ASN A 70 -17.42 9.26 4.35
N VAL A 71 -16.72 8.35 3.68
CA VAL A 71 -17.31 7.23 2.93
C VAL A 71 -17.22 5.97 3.80
N PRO A 72 -18.30 5.17 3.90
CA PRO A 72 -18.32 3.94 4.69
C PRO A 72 -17.41 2.84 4.13
#